data_AF-A0A248YSG5-F1
#
_entry.id   AF-A0A248YSG5-F1
#
_cell.length_a   1.000
_cell.length_b   1.000
_cell.length_c   1.000
_cell.angle_alpha   90.00
_cell.angle_beta   90.00
_cell.angle_gamma   90.00
#
_symmetry.space_group_name_H-M   'P 1'
#
loop_
_entity.id
_entity.type
_entity.pdbx_description
1 polymer ?
#
loop_
_entity_poly.entity_id
_entity_poly.type
_entity_poly.pdbx_seq_one_letter_code
_entity_poly.pdbx_strand_id
1 'polypeptide(L)'
;MATHEVLAARDPAFLNGYNEIYNAAQSDAQGLPAYVRELMVMALDIAVGGSPTVARAHGRKAVSLGATEAQVLGAVELAILVSAGRAMSYLPVIFDDESARS
;
A
#
# COMPACT_ATOMS: atom_id res chain seq x y z
N MET A 1 20.86 7.93 -7.72
CA MET A 1 21.08 6.51 -7.39
C MET A 1 19.85 6.03 -6.64
N ALA A 2 19.13 5.06 -7.21
CA ALA A 2 17.91 4.53 -6.62
C ALA A 2 18.21 3.80 -5.30
N THR A 3 17.26 3.74 -4.36
CA THR A 3 17.44 3.08 -3.05
C THR A 3 17.99 1.65 -3.17
N HIS A 4 17.52 0.89 -4.16
CA HIS A 4 18.03 -0.45 -4.46
C HIS A 4 19.50 -0.47 -4.88
N GLU A 5 19.95 0.49 -5.70
CA GLU A 5 21.36 0.59 -6.12
C GLU A 5 22.27 0.91 -4.93
N VAL A 6 21.81 1.77 -4.02
CA VAL A 6 22.54 2.09 -2.78
C VAL A 6 22.66 0.85 -1.90
N LEU A 7 21.57 0.13 -1.67
CA LEU A 7 21.57 -1.07 -0.83
C LEU A 7 22.41 -2.19 -1.46
N ALA A 8 22.32 -2.40 -2.77
CA ALA A 8 23.15 -3.39 -3.46
C ALA A 8 24.65 -3.14 -3.28
N ALA A 9 25.07 -1.87 -3.27
CA ALA A 9 26.47 -1.49 -3.10
C ALA A 9 26.94 -1.49 -1.63
N ARG A 10 26.03 -1.27 -0.67
CA ARG A 10 26.38 -1.03 0.74
C ARG A 10 26.08 -2.21 1.65
N ASP A 11 24.97 -2.91 1.42
CA ASP A 11 24.51 -4.04 2.21
C ASP A 11 23.69 -5.01 1.33
N PRO A 12 24.37 -5.81 0.49
CA PRO A 12 23.70 -6.75 -0.41
C PRO A 12 22.97 -7.87 0.33
N ALA A 13 23.42 -8.23 1.55
CA ALA A 13 22.75 -9.26 2.35
C ALA A 13 21.37 -8.79 2.81
N PHE A 14 21.29 -7.55 3.31
CA PHE A 14 20.00 -6.95 3.66
C PHE A 14 19.07 -6.84 2.44
N LEU A 15 19.59 -6.36 1.30
CA LEU A 15 18.80 -6.26 0.07
C LEU A 15 18.24 -7.62 -0.37
N ASN A 16 19.06 -8.67 -0.29
CA ASN A 16 18.63 -10.02 -0.64
C ASN A 16 17.51 -10.51 0.28
N GLY A 17 17.65 -10.35 1.59
CA GLY A 17 16.59 -10.73 2.54
C GLY A 17 15.29 -9.93 2.33
N TYR A 18 15.39 -8.64 2.03
CA TYR A 18 14.21 -7.84 1.68
C TYR A 18 13.53 -8.33 0.40
N ASN A 19 14.31 -8.68 -0.63
CA ASN A 19 13.80 -9.22 -1.89
C ASN A 19 13.13 -10.58 -1.69
N GLU A 20 13.64 -11.44 -0.81
CA GLU A 20 13.01 -12.71 -0.47
C GLU A 20 11.62 -12.51 0.13
N ILE A 21 11.46 -11.56 1.06
CA ILE A 21 10.16 -11.20 1.64
C ILE A 21 9.21 -10.71 0.53
N TYR A 22 9.67 -9.78 -0.31
CA TYR A 22 8.88 -9.25 -1.41
C TYR A 22 8.42 -10.36 -2.37
N ASN A 23 9.33 -11.23 -2.79
CA ASN A 23 9.04 -12.33 -3.71
C ASN A 23 8.06 -13.34 -3.09
N ALA A 24 8.21 -13.66 -1.80
CA ALA A 24 7.28 -14.54 -1.10
C ALA A 24 5.87 -13.93 -1.03
N ALA A 25 5.76 -12.63 -0.72
CA ALA A 25 4.49 -11.90 -0.67
C ALA A 25 3.84 -11.72 -2.04
N GLN A 26 4.65 -11.66 -3.12
CA GLN A 26 4.17 -11.55 -4.50
C GLN A 26 4.03 -12.89 -5.22
N SER A 27 4.23 -14.01 -4.52
CA SER A 27 4.06 -15.35 -5.10
C SER A 27 2.59 -15.74 -5.24
N ASP A 28 2.30 -16.63 -6.19
CA ASP A 28 0.94 -17.16 -6.39
C ASP A 28 0.48 -18.11 -5.27
N ALA A 29 1.41 -18.54 -4.41
CA ALA A 29 1.10 -19.31 -3.22
C ALA A 29 0.24 -18.53 -2.20
N GLN A 30 0.14 -17.20 -2.33
CA GLN A 30 -0.65 -16.34 -1.44
C GLN A 30 -2.16 -16.38 -1.71
N GLY A 31 -2.63 -17.11 -2.73
CA GLY A 31 -4.05 -17.29 -3.01
C GLY A 31 -4.80 -16.06 -3.52
N LEU A 32 -4.16 -14.89 -3.55
CA LEU A 32 -4.67 -13.68 -4.22
C LEU A 32 -4.22 -13.63 -5.68
N PRO A 33 -5.08 -13.21 -6.63
CA PRO A 33 -4.64 -12.97 -8.00
C PRO A 33 -3.50 -11.95 -8.07
N ALA A 34 -2.57 -12.12 -9.01
CA ALA A 34 -1.40 -11.25 -9.12
C ALA A 34 -1.75 -9.76 -9.29
N TYR A 35 -2.77 -9.45 -10.09
CA TYR A 35 -3.23 -8.06 -10.25
C TYR A 35 -3.78 -7.47 -8.94
N VAL A 36 -4.40 -8.28 -8.07
CA VAL A 36 -4.91 -7.83 -6.77
C VAL A 36 -3.76 -7.50 -5.82
N ARG A 37 -2.71 -8.32 -5.80
CA ARG A 37 -1.52 -8.06 -4.97
C ARG A 37 -0.86 -6.72 -5.34
N GLU A 38 -0.75 -6.44 -6.64
CA GLU A 38 -0.23 -5.15 -7.14
C GLU A 38 -1.13 -3.97 -6.80
N LEU A 39 -2.47 -4.12 -6.91
CA LEU A 39 -3.42 -3.09 -6.48
C LEU A 39 -3.32 -2.80 -4.97
N MET A 40 -3.12 -3.82 -4.15
CA MET A 40 -2.93 -3.67 -2.70
C MET A 40 -1.65 -2.88 -2.39
N VAL A 41 -0.53 -3.22 -3.01
CA VAL A 41 0.74 -2.48 -2.79
C VAL A 41 0.60 -1.03 -3.25
N MET A 42 -0.01 -0.79 -4.41
CA MET A 42 -0.30 0.57 -4.88
C MET A 42 -1.16 1.36 -3.87
N ALA A 43 -2.24 0.77 -3.36
CA ALA A 43 -3.13 1.43 -2.41
C ALA A 43 -2.42 1.73 -1.08
N LEU A 44 -1.56 0.81 -0.61
CA LEU A 44 -0.75 0.99 0.60
C LEU A 44 0.27 2.11 0.40
N ASP A 45 0.97 2.16 -0.73
CA ASP A 45 1.89 3.26 -1.06
C ASP A 45 1.18 4.61 -1.01
N ILE A 46 -0.04 4.70 -1.55
CA ILE A 46 -0.84 5.93 -1.47
C ILE A 46 -1.19 6.25 -0.02
N ALA A 47 -1.70 5.28 0.74
CA ALA A 47 -2.19 5.49 2.10
C ALA A 47 -1.09 5.90 3.09
N VAL A 48 0.14 5.41 2.92
CA VAL A 48 1.28 5.75 3.79
C VAL A 48 2.07 6.97 3.31
N GLY A 49 1.65 7.61 2.21
CA GLY A 49 2.34 8.78 1.65
C GLY A 49 3.65 8.43 0.94
N GLY A 50 3.71 7.26 0.32
CA GLY A 50 4.81 6.81 -0.53
C GLY A 50 4.96 7.64 -1.82
N SER A 51 5.97 7.29 -2.62
CA SER A 51 6.24 8.04 -3.85
C SER A 51 5.16 7.79 -4.92
N PRO A 52 4.62 8.85 -5.57
CA PRO A 52 3.71 8.70 -6.69
C PRO A 52 4.27 7.87 -7.84
N THR A 53 5.60 7.86 -8.02
CA THR A 53 6.24 7.06 -9.07
C THR A 53 6.18 5.56 -8.77
N VAL A 54 6.24 5.18 -7.49
CA VAL A 54 6.18 3.78 -7.04
C VAL A 54 4.74 3.29 -7.13
N ALA A 55 3.77 4.05 -6.62
CA ALA A 55 2.35 3.75 -6.78
C ALA A 55 1.97 3.59 -8.27
N ARG A 56 2.48 4.48 -9.14
CA ARG A 56 2.30 4.36 -10.60
C ARG A 56 2.87 3.06 -11.17
N ALA A 57 4.03 2.61 -10.68
CA ALA A 57 4.64 1.37 -11.16
C ALA A 57 3.76 0.16 -10.84
N HIS A 58 3.28 0.06 -9.61
CA HIS A 58 2.36 -1.01 -9.17
C HIS A 58 1.02 -0.95 -9.91
N GLY A 59 0.42 0.24 -10.08
CA GLY A 59 -0.82 0.39 -10.87
C GLY A 59 -0.67 -0.06 -12.32
N ARG A 60 0.44 0.29 -12.99
CA ARG A 60 0.71 -0.20 -14.36
C ARG A 60 0.93 -1.70 -14.41
N LYS A 61 1.61 -2.27 -13.41
CA LYS A 61 1.83 -3.70 -13.32
C LYS A 61 0.51 -4.45 -13.12
N ALA A 62 -0.37 -3.97 -12.23
CA ALA A 62 -1.72 -4.51 -12.04
C ALA A 62 -2.51 -4.54 -13.36
N VAL A 63 -2.53 -3.44 -14.12
CA VAL A 63 -3.21 -3.38 -15.43
C VAL A 63 -2.61 -4.38 -16.41
N SER A 64 -1.27 -4.51 -16.46
CA SER A 64 -0.62 -5.51 -17.32
C SER A 64 -0.94 -6.96 -16.94
N LEU A 65 -1.40 -7.19 -15.70
CA LEU A 65 -1.82 -8.49 -15.17
C LEU A 65 -3.35 -8.70 -15.25
N GLY A 66 -4.09 -7.77 -15.87
CA GLY A 66 -5.52 -7.91 -16.13
C GLY A 66 -6.44 -7.09 -15.21
N ALA A 67 -5.90 -6.20 -14.37
CA ALA A 67 -6.75 -5.27 -13.61
C ALA A 67 -7.52 -4.35 -14.57
N THR A 68 -8.80 -4.15 -14.30
CA THR A 68 -9.62 -3.16 -15.00
C THR A 68 -9.40 -1.76 -14.45
N GLU A 69 -9.72 -0.74 -15.23
CA GLU A 69 -9.72 0.66 -14.77
C GLU A 69 -10.59 0.85 -13.52
N ALA A 70 -11.78 0.24 -13.49
CA ALA A 70 -12.66 0.30 -12.33
C ALA A 70 -12.02 -0.29 -11.06
N GLN A 71 -11.23 -1.37 -11.18
CA GLN A 71 -10.51 -1.95 -10.04
C GLN A 71 -9.37 -1.04 -9.55
N VAL A 72 -8.67 -0.36 -10.47
CA VAL A 72 -7.64 0.62 -10.12
C VAL A 72 -8.27 1.81 -9.37
N LEU A 73 -9.37 2.36 -9.89
CA LEU A 73 -10.10 3.45 -9.26
C LEU A 73 -10.62 3.05 -7.88
N GLY A 74 -11.23 1.86 -7.75
CA GLY A 74 -11.70 1.34 -6.48
C GLY A 74 -10.58 1.19 -5.43
N ALA A 75 -9.38 0.78 -5.85
CA ALA A 75 -8.23 0.72 -4.93
C ALA A 75 -7.80 2.11 -4.42
N VAL A 76 -7.87 3.15 -5.27
CA VAL A 76 -7.60 4.54 -4.87
C VAL A 76 -8.67 5.05 -3.90
N GLU A 77 -9.94 4.77 -4.17
CA GLU A 77 -11.05 5.14 -3.28
C GLU A 77 -10.91 4.50 -1.90
N LEU A 78 -10.50 3.22 -1.84
CA LEU A 78 -10.21 2.54 -0.58
C LEU A 78 -9.04 3.17 0.19
N ALA A 79 -7.98 3.61 -0.50
CA ALA A 79 -6.86 4.29 0.14
C ALA A 79 -7.32 5.61 0.80
N ILE A 80 -8.20 6.38 0.13
CA ILE A 80 -8.79 7.61 0.68
C ILE A 80 -9.61 7.30 1.94
N LEU A 81 -10.41 6.24 1.92
CA LEU A 81 -11.22 5.84 3.07
C LEU A 81 -10.37 5.59 4.33
N VAL A 82 -9.21 4.94 4.17
CA VAL A 82 -8.28 4.70 5.30
C VAL A 82 -7.74 6.03 5.85
N SER A 83 -7.33 6.95 4.97
CA SER A 83 -6.83 8.27 5.39
C SER A 83 -7.92 9.13 6.05
N ALA A 84 -9.12 9.19 5.47
CA ALA A 84 -10.25 9.93 6.02
C ALA A 84 -10.77 9.32 7.32
N GLY A 85 -10.79 7.99 7.42
CA GLY A 85 -11.18 7.25 8.62
C GLY A 85 -10.37 7.65 9.85
N ARG A 86 -9.07 7.94 9.68
CA ARG A 86 -8.23 8.47 10.76
C ARG A 86 -8.71 9.84 11.27
N ALA A 87 -9.15 10.75 10.38
CA ALA A 87 -9.72 12.02 10.81
C ALA A 87 -11.07 11.78 11.54
N MET A 88 -11.90 10.90 11.00
CA MET A 88 -13.21 10.57 11.57
C MET A 88 -13.11 9.90 12.94
N SER A 89 -12.07 9.11 13.22
CA SER A 89 -11.89 8.45 14.52
C SER A 89 -11.69 9.42 15.69
N TYR A 90 -11.36 10.69 15.42
CA TYR A 90 -11.29 11.72 16.46
C TYR A 90 -12.66 12.27 16.86
N LEU A 91 -13.71 12.10 16.04
CA LEU A 91 -15.02 12.69 16.33
C LEU A 91 -15.62 12.19 17.65
N PRO A 92 -15.60 10.89 17.98
CA PRO A 92 -16.06 10.45 19.29
C PRO A 92 -15.26 11.14 20.40
N VAL A 93 -13.94 11.20 20.33
CA VAL A 93 -13.10 11.84 21.37
C VAL A 93 -13.39 13.33 21.53
N ILE A 94 -13.66 14.05 20.43
CA ILE A 94 -13.96 15.49 20.45
C ILE A 94 -15.33 15.77 21.08
N PHE A 95 -16.31 14.93 20.80
CA PHE A 95 -17.69 15.09 21.25
C PHE A 95 -18.07 14.17 22.42
N ASP A 96 -17.09 13.44 22.98
CA ASP A 96 -17.29 12.61 24.16
C ASP A 96 -17.45 13.54 25.36
N ASP A 97 -18.69 13.74 25.79
CA ASP A 97 -19.00 14.63 26.89
C ASP A 97 -18.71 13.89 28.20
N GLU A 98 -17.52 14.11 28.77
CA GLU A 98 -17.13 13.54 30.08
C GLU A 98 -18.11 13.97 31.20
N SER A 99 -18.81 15.10 31.03
CA SER A 99 -19.80 15.61 31.98
C SER A 99 -21.09 14.79 32.06
N ALA A 100 -21.39 13.96 31.05
CA ALA A 100 -22.57 13.09 31.03
C ALA A 100 -22.37 11.76 31.79
N ARG A 101 -21.16 11.53 32.33
CA ARG A 101 -20.77 10.28 33.03
C ARG A 101 -20.72 10.39 34.56
N SER A 102 -21.09 11.54 35.15
CA SER A 102 -21.16 11.76 36.61
C SER A 102 -22.57 11.64 37.17
#